data_AF-A0A7I8X6F1-F1
#
_entry.id   AF-A0A7I8X6F1-F1
#
_cell.length_a   1.000
_cell.length_b   1.000
_cell.length_c   1.000
_cell.angle_alpha   90.00
_cell.angle_beta   90.00
_cell.angle_gamma   90.00
#
_symmetry.space_group_name_H-M   'P 1'
#
loop_
_entity.id
_entity.type
_entity.pdbx_description
1 polymer ?
#
loop_
_entity_poly.entity_id
_entity_poly.type
_entity_poly.pdbx_seq_one_letter_code
_entity_poly.pdbx_strand_id
1 'polypeptide(L)'
;MHLAEFLHYEVEPVLLEYNRGNINWGNYKNNTWDGVLGMIANNSADTVCMFYQQTDSRREFFDFSYPVTSVRPIYIVKRTTDDLSSGLWNAFSPYENTTWAAYLAMFFVQVIFMIFLSRVEIEIGKGEIFSPLETTWKLIRLQLYQPLNVHHFTVAGNWTILVFSMVQCRLFLDMYQNLLLSSLLRPMDRSPFSNADDILEQVKDKKYSFVTNYVGHWYFEEMNSNVTTGHMKLLKNITTDNKVKTVRSIKEALDLVSTGKYIYPIQADAYAALLAKDRCDLAYVAEGMNEKTAHFVFSKNSRILSEFDDAILQNLDFIRRTHHKYFLEGFSIPLARKKRTKICLENEVENEKRKPLTMMSIFGIVIIAAGGFILSGAIFVFELYLFWQGKLIQYKIKARNAWHTTISTALHTLPGAPNCNDTNKITSSNSPEMSIDQS
;
A
#
# COMPACT_ATOMS: atom_id res chain seq x y z
N MET A 1 0.51 35.46 28.36
CA MET A 1 1.03 35.72 29.72
C MET A 1 2.50 36.12 29.70
N HIS A 2 3.43 35.26 29.23
CA HIS A 2 4.87 35.60 29.16
C HIS A 2 5.18 36.96 28.49
N LEU A 3 4.61 37.21 27.31
CA LEU A 3 4.83 38.48 26.60
C LEU A 3 4.25 39.70 27.33
N ALA A 4 3.12 39.53 28.04
CA ALA A 4 2.53 40.62 28.82
C ALA A 4 3.39 40.96 30.04
N GLU A 5 3.97 39.94 30.71
CA GLU A 5 4.91 40.15 31.81
C GLU A 5 6.19 40.86 31.33
N PHE A 6 6.72 40.47 30.16
CA PHE A 6 7.88 41.12 29.54
C PHE A 6 7.63 42.60 29.21
N LEU A 7 6.40 42.94 28.80
CA LEU A 7 5.98 44.31 28.47
C LEU A 7 5.41 45.08 29.67
N HIS A 8 5.36 44.47 30.86
CA HIS A 8 4.73 45.03 32.06
C HIS A 8 3.25 45.42 31.87
N TYR A 9 2.52 44.64 31.06
CA TYR A 9 1.07 44.80 30.90
C TYR A 9 0.29 43.94 31.88
N GLU A 10 -0.80 44.50 32.40
CA GLU A 10 -1.81 43.76 33.14
C GLU A 10 -2.76 43.05 32.17
N VAL A 11 -3.07 41.78 32.44
CA VAL A 11 -3.96 40.97 31.59
C VAL A 11 -5.25 40.70 32.34
N GLU A 12 -6.36 41.21 31.83
CA GLU A 12 -7.69 40.87 32.30
C GLU A 12 -8.30 39.78 31.38
N PRO A 13 -8.38 38.50 31.83
CA PRO A 13 -8.89 37.44 30.99
C PRO A 13 -10.41 37.50 30.88
N VAL A 14 -10.91 37.75 29.67
CA VAL A 14 -12.35 37.62 29.37
C VAL A 14 -12.68 36.17 29.07
N LEU A 15 -13.43 35.53 29.97
CA LEU A 15 -13.86 34.15 29.82
C LEU A 15 -15.19 34.08 29.06
N LEU A 16 -15.21 33.31 27.98
CA LEU A 16 -16.42 33.07 27.20
C LEU A 16 -17.09 31.77 27.65
N GLU A 17 -18.34 31.86 28.10
CA GLU A 17 -19.15 30.71 28.50
C GLU A 17 -19.67 29.95 27.27
N TYR A 18 -18.82 29.13 26.66
CA TYR A 18 -19.20 28.21 25.59
C TYR A 18 -19.00 26.75 25.97
N ASN A 19 -19.85 25.88 25.41
CA ASN A 19 -19.61 24.44 25.42
C ASN A 19 -18.24 24.15 24.77
N ARG A 20 -17.41 23.32 25.42
CA ARG A 20 -16.06 22.98 24.95
C ARG A 20 -16.09 22.54 23.48
N GLY A 21 -15.35 23.26 22.64
CA GLY A 21 -15.25 22.98 21.20
C GLY A 21 -16.28 23.68 20.31
N ASN A 22 -17.19 24.48 20.89
CA ASN A 22 -18.24 25.22 20.17
C ASN A 22 -18.06 26.74 20.33
N ILE A 23 -16.81 27.21 20.26
CA ILE A 23 -16.50 28.63 20.32
C ILE A 23 -16.67 29.22 18.91
N ASN A 24 -17.43 30.30 18.80
CA ASN A 24 -17.47 31.08 17.57
C ASN A 24 -16.22 31.96 17.51
N TRP A 25 -15.23 31.54 16.71
CA TRP A 25 -13.98 32.28 16.54
C TRP A 25 -14.13 33.57 15.75
N GLY A 26 -15.27 33.72 15.07
CA GLY A 26 -15.66 34.90 14.33
C GLY A 26 -15.77 34.64 12.84
N ASN A 27 -16.91 35.04 12.29
CA ASN A 27 -17.25 35.02 10.88
C ASN A 27 -17.64 36.43 10.45
N TYR A 28 -17.24 36.80 9.25
CA TYR A 28 -17.68 38.05 8.65
C TYR A 28 -19.06 37.85 8.00
N LYS A 29 -20.10 38.48 8.58
CA LYS A 29 -21.47 38.43 8.08
C LYS A 29 -22.12 39.80 8.22
N ASN A 30 -22.89 40.21 7.21
CA ASN A 30 -23.63 41.48 7.22
C ASN A 30 -22.74 42.70 7.51
N ASN A 31 -21.53 42.73 6.96
CA ASN A 31 -20.51 43.76 7.20
C ASN A 31 -20.03 43.91 8.65
N THR A 32 -20.26 42.89 9.47
CA THR A 32 -19.82 42.86 10.87
C THR A 32 -19.11 41.55 11.18
N TRP A 33 -18.13 41.59 12.08
CA TRP A 33 -17.52 40.40 12.63
C TRP A 33 -18.32 39.93 13.84
N ASP A 34 -18.65 38.65 13.89
CA ASP A 34 -19.21 38.02 15.08
C ASP A 34 -18.11 37.32 15.92
N GLY A 35 -18.49 36.73 17.05
CA GLY A 35 -17.59 35.91 17.86
C GLY A 35 -16.39 36.67 18.43
N VAL A 36 -15.27 35.95 18.60
CA VAL A 36 -14.04 36.51 19.20
C VAL A 36 -13.47 37.65 18.35
N LEU A 37 -13.43 37.50 17.03
CA LEU A 37 -12.98 38.59 16.14
C LEU A 37 -13.92 39.81 16.20
N GLY A 38 -15.23 39.61 16.39
CA GLY A 38 -16.17 40.69 16.64
C GLY A 38 -15.88 41.47 17.92
N MET A 39 -15.42 40.79 18.97
CA MET A 39 -15.02 41.45 20.22
C MET A 39 -13.81 42.35 20.03
N ILE A 40 -12.82 41.91 19.24
CA ILE A 40 -11.64 42.72 18.89
C ILE A 40 -12.06 43.89 17.99
N ALA A 41 -12.91 43.65 16.99
CA ALA A 41 -13.39 44.70 16.08
C ALA A 41 -14.17 45.81 16.81
N ASN A 42 -14.93 45.43 17.84
CA ASN A 42 -15.68 46.37 18.67
C ASN A 42 -14.85 47.00 19.82
N ASN A 43 -13.54 46.75 19.87
CA ASN A 43 -12.64 47.19 20.94
C ASN A 43 -13.10 46.75 22.36
N SER A 44 -13.83 45.65 22.45
CA SER A 44 -14.21 45.05 23.74
C SER A 44 -13.13 44.10 24.27
N ALA A 45 -12.14 43.76 23.45
CA ALA A 45 -10.93 43.04 23.81
C ALA A 45 -9.77 43.55 22.95
N ASP A 46 -8.60 43.73 23.55
CA ASP A 46 -7.41 44.24 22.84
C ASP A 46 -6.74 43.18 21.96
N THR A 47 -6.76 41.93 22.43
CA THR A 47 -6.20 40.78 21.71
C THR A 47 -6.85 39.47 22.19
N VAL A 48 -6.44 38.35 21.59
CA VAL A 48 -6.90 37.00 21.90
C VAL A 48 -5.73 36.11 22.34
N CYS A 49 -5.96 35.28 23.35
CA CYS A 49 -4.97 34.31 23.85
C CYS A 49 -4.80 33.07 22.95
N MET A 50 -4.92 33.24 21.64
CA MET A 50 -4.74 32.19 20.64
C MET A 50 -4.10 32.75 19.38
N PHE A 51 -3.44 31.88 18.63
CA PHE A 51 -2.83 32.27 17.36
C PHE A 51 -3.81 32.12 16.21
N TYR A 52 -3.86 33.15 15.38
CA TYR A 52 -4.66 33.15 14.16
C TYR A 52 -3.76 33.16 12.94
N GLN A 53 -4.23 32.49 11.89
CA GLN A 53 -3.60 32.53 10.59
C GLN A 53 -4.08 33.78 9.85
N GLN A 54 -3.12 34.44 9.21
CA GLN A 54 -3.39 35.61 8.41
C GLN A 54 -4.07 35.19 7.10
N THR A 55 -5.25 35.75 6.83
CA THR A 55 -5.95 35.67 5.54
C THR A 55 -6.12 37.08 5.01
N ASP A 56 -6.26 37.22 3.68
CA ASP A 56 -6.44 38.54 3.07
C ASP A 56 -7.71 39.22 3.57
N SER A 57 -8.80 38.46 3.73
CA SER A 57 -10.06 38.97 4.29
C SER A 57 -9.92 39.48 5.72
N ARG A 58 -9.15 38.81 6.58
CA ARG A 58 -8.94 39.27 7.97
C ARG A 58 -7.97 40.43 8.05
N ARG A 59 -6.97 40.50 7.17
CA ARG A 59 -5.98 41.60 7.12
C ARG A 59 -6.62 42.96 6.82
N GLU A 60 -7.76 42.98 6.13
CA GLU A 60 -8.54 44.20 5.89
C GLU A 60 -9.08 44.83 7.18
N PHE A 61 -9.48 44.01 8.16
CA PHE A 61 -10.16 44.47 9.39
C PHE A 61 -9.30 44.44 10.65
N PHE A 62 -8.23 43.64 10.64
CA PHE A 62 -7.37 43.41 11.81
C PHE A 62 -5.91 43.58 11.44
N ASP A 63 -5.11 43.89 12.45
CA ASP A 63 -3.66 43.82 12.34
C ASP A 63 -3.15 42.57 13.05
N PHE A 64 -2.06 42.04 12.52
CA PHE A 64 -1.45 40.79 12.96
C PHE A 64 -0.03 41.08 13.41
N SER A 65 0.37 40.48 14.52
CA SER A 65 1.74 40.58 15.03
C SER A 65 2.77 39.96 14.08
N TYR A 66 4.05 40.09 14.43
CA TYR A 66 5.11 39.25 13.92
C TYR A 66 4.75 37.76 14.11
N PRO A 67 5.04 36.87 13.14
CA PRO A 67 4.69 35.46 13.21
C PRO A 67 5.32 34.79 14.44
N VAL A 68 4.48 34.14 15.23
CA VAL A 68 4.86 33.48 16.48
C VAL A 68 5.26 32.02 16.21
N THR A 69 4.53 31.34 15.34
CA THR A 69 4.77 29.95 14.94
C THR A 69 4.27 29.70 13.51
N SER A 70 4.57 28.54 12.96
CA SER A 70 3.94 28.03 11.74
C SER A 70 3.08 26.82 12.07
N VAL A 71 1.95 26.71 11.37
CA VAL A 71 0.96 25.68 11.56
C VAL A 71 0.66 25.06 10.21
N ARG A 72 0.73 23.74 10.15
CA ARG A 72 0.37 22.97 8.96
C ARG A 72 -1.06 22.43 9.11
N PRO A 73 -1.92 22.56 8.09
CA PRO A 73 -3.18 21.83 8.06
C PRO A 73 -2.90 20.34 7.85
N ILE A 74 -3.75 19.52 8.43
CA ILE A 74 -3.70 18.06 8.41
C ILE A 74 -5.10 17.51 8.13
N TYR A 75 -5.15 16.35 7.48
CA TYR A 75 -6.37 15.57 7.37
C TYR A 75 -6.38 14.46 8.40
N ILE A 76 -7.43 14.40 9.20
CA ILE A 76 -7.67 13.28 10.10
C ILE A 76 -8.55 12.27 9.36
N VAL A 77 -8.04 11.04 9.25
CA VAL A 77 -8.68 9.94 8.52
C VAL A 77 -8.72 8.69 9.39
N LYS A 78 -9.58 7.73 9.07
CA LYS A 78 -9.56 6.42 9.72
C LYS A 78 -8.34 5.64 9.25
N ARG A 79 -7.63 4.98 10.17
CA ARG A 79 -6.58 4.00 9.82
C ARG A 79 -7.20 2.84 9.06
N THR A 80 -6.48 2.35 8.05
CA THR A 80 -6.82 1.07 7.44
C THR A 80 -6.59 -0.02 8.47
N THR A 81 -7.56 -0.92 8.60
CA THR A 81 -7.36 -2.17 9.32
C THR A 81 -6.60 -3.12 8.41
N ASP A 82 -5.67 -3.88 8.97
CA ASP A 82 -4.93 -4.89 8.23
C ASP A 82 -5.91 -5.95 7.72
N ASP A 83 -6.32 -5.85 6.46
CA ASP A 83 -7.16 -6.85 5.82
C ASP A 83 -6.37 -8.16 5.69
N LEU A 84 -7.05 -9.30 5.85
CA LEU A 84 -6.40 -10.61 5.74
C LEU A 84 -5.71 -10.78 4.38
N SER A 85 -6.23 -10.13 3.33
CA SER A 85 -5.64 -10.08 2.00
C SER A 85 -4.28 -9.36 1.97
N SER A 86 -4.10 -8.25 2.70
CA SER A 86 -2.82 -7.53 2.72
C SER A 86 -1.73 -8.38 3.37
N GLY A 87 -2.09 -9.14 4.42
CA GLY A 87 -1.20 -10.13 5.03
C GLY A 87 -0.82 -11.28 4.11
N LEU A 88 -1.76 -11.81 3.32
CA LEU A 88 -1.52 -12.93 2.39
C LEU A 88 -0.52 -12.59 1.28
N TRP A 89 -0.59 -11.37 0.73
CA TRP A 89 0.24 -10.95 -0.40
C TRP A 89 1.50 -10.18 0.01
N ASN A 90 1.72 -9.97 1.31
CA ASN A 90 2.85 -9.18 1.82
C ASN A 90 4.21 -9.73 1.35
N ALA A 91 4.33 -11.05 1.18
CA ALA A 91 5.54 -11.67 0.66
C ALA A 91 5.90 -11.19 -0.77
N PHE A 92 4.92 -10.78 -1.57
CA PHE A 92 5.14 -10.30 -2.95
C PHE A 92 5.29 -8.79 -3.04
N SER A 93 5.01 -8.06 -1.95
CA SER A 93 5.12 -6.60 -1.87
C SER A 93 6.52 -6.00 -2.14
N PRO A 94 7.67 -6.69 -1.92
CA PRO A 94 8.97 -6.08 -2.13
C PRO A 94 9.28 -5.67 -3.57
N TYR A 95 8.67 -6.34 -4.54
CA TYR A 95 8.81 -6.03 -5.95
C TYR A 95 7.50 -5.56 -6.54
N GLU A 96 7.60 -4.55 -7.41
CA GLU A 96 6.47 -4.11 -8.21
C GLU A 96 6.07 -5.20 -9.22
N ASN A 97 4.79 -5.22 -9.60
CA ASN A 97 4.24 -6.16 -10.59
C ASN A 97 5.03 -6.15 -11.92
N THR A 98 5.54 -4.98 -12.32
CA THR A 98 6.41 -4.80 -13.49
C THR A 98 7.70 -5.60 -13.38
N THR A 99 8.32 -5.61 -12.19
CA THR A 99 9.56 -6.33 -11.89
C THR A 99 9.32 -7.83 -11.87
N TRP A 100 8.21 -8.28 -11.27
CA TRP A 100 7.78 -9.68 -11.33
C TRP A 100 7.55 -10.16 -12.76
N ALA A 101 6.86 -9.37 -13.58
CA ALA A 101 6.63 -9.69 -14.98
C ALA A 101 7.94 -9.75 -15.78
N ALA A 102 8.87 -8.81 -15.57
CA ALA A 102 10.19 -8.82 -16.20
C ALA A 102 11.00 -10.07 -15.78
N TYR A 103 10.97 -10.43 -14.50
CA TYR A 103 11.62 -11.63 -13.98
C TYR A 103 11.07 -12.92 -14.61
N LEU A 104 9.74 -13.00 -14.74
CA LEU A 104 9.07 -14.12 -15.40
C LEU A 104 9.39 -14.16 -16.90
N ALA A 105 9.43 -13.01 -17.58
CA ALA A 105 9.80 -12.92 -18.99
C ALA A 105 11.24 -13.38 -19.23
N MET A 106 12.19 -12.93 -18.40
CA MET A 106 13.59 -13.40 -18.47
C MET A 106 13.69 -14.91 -18.27
N PHE A 107 12.92 -15.48 -17.34
CA PHE A 107 12.85 -16.93 -17.15
C PHE A 107 12.38 -17.65 -18.42
N PHE A 108 11.28 -17.21 -19.04
CA PHE A 108 10.78 -17.84 -20.27
C PHE A 108 11.74 -17.72 -21.45
N VAL A 109 12.35 -16.55 -21.64
CA VAL A 109 13.39 -16.36 -22.67
C VAL A 109 14.54 -17.33 -22.45
N GLN A 110 15.00 -17.49 -21.21
CA GLN A 110 16.04 -18.45 -20.86
C GLN A 110 15.61 -19.89 -21.16
N VAL A 111 14.39 -20.29 -20.78
CA VAL A 111 13.87 -21.64 -21.05
C VAL A 111 13.86 -21.93 -22.55
N ILE A 112 13.32 -21.01 -23.35
CA ILE A 112 13.26 -21.16 -24.82
C ILE A 112 14.66 -21.28 -25.41
N PHE A 113 15.59 -20.42 -24.96
CA PHE A 113 16.97 -20.43 -25.42
C PHE A 113 17.70 -21.73 -25.05
N MET A 114 17.46 -22.27 -23.85
CA MET A 114 18.06 -23.53 -23.40
C MET A 114 17.48 -24.74 -24.13
N ILE A 115 16.18 -24.72 -24.43
CA ILE A 115 15.53 -25.71 -25.30
C ILE A 115 16.17 -25.69 -26.70
N PHE A 116 16.36 -24.49 -27.26
CA PHE A 116 17.00 -24.32 -28.56
C PHE A 116 18.44 -24.85 -28.56
N LEU A 117 19.26 -24.47 -27.57
CA LEU A 117 20.62 -24.97 -27.44
C LEU A 117 20.68 -26.49 -27.28
N SER A 118 19.79 -27.07 -26.48
CA SER A 118 19.74 -28.53 -26.27
C SER A 118 19.43 -29.25 -27.58
N ARG A 119 18.55 -28.70 -28.42
CA ARG A 119 18.26 -29.25 -29.76
C ARG A 119 19.47 -29.17 -30.68
N VAL A 120 20.17 -28.03 -30.71
CA VAL A 120 21.38 -27.86 -31.52
C VAL A 120 22.48 -28.84 -31.10
N GLU A 121 22.64 -29.10 -29.80
CA GLU A 121 23.64 -30.06 -29.31
C GLU A 121 23.34 -31.51 -29.72
N ILE A 122 22.06 -31.87 -29.83
CA ILE A 122 21.64 -33.18 -30.36
C ILE A 122 21.91 -33.28 -31.86
N GLU A 123 21.59 -32.24 -32.63
CA GLU A 123 21.88 -32.23 -34.07
C GLU A 123 23.38 -32.35 -34.36
N ILE A 124 24.23 -31.85 -33.46
CA ILE A 124 25.70 -31.99 -33.52
C ILE A 124 26.17 -33.39 -33.05
N GLY A 125 25.27 -34.23 -32.52
CA GLY A 125 25.56 -35.60 -32.06
C GLY A 125 26.27 -35.65 -30.71
N LYS A 126 26.17 -34.59 -29.90
CA LYS A 126 26.84 -34.48 -28.59
C LYS A 126 25.88 -34.38 -27.40
N GLY A 127 24.58 -34.28 -27.66
CA GLY A 127 23.54 -34.18 -26.65
C GLY A 127 22.96 -35.54 -26.23
N GLU A 128 22.46 -35.61 -24.99
CA GLU A 128 21.60 -36.69 -24.51
C GLU A 128 20.16 -36.54 -25.04
N ILE A 129 19.31 -37.56 -24.82
CA ILE A 129 17.89 -37.55 -25.19
C ILE A 129 17.19 -36.29 -24.65
N PHE A 130 16.56 -35.51 -25.53
CA PHE A 130 15.96 -34.23 -25.17
C PHE A 130 14.50 -34.34 -24.75
N SER A 131 14.22 -33.85 -23.55
CA SER A 131 12.88 -33.57 -23.07
C SER A 131 12.78 -32.08 -22.69
N PRO A 132 11.97 -31.26 -23.40
CA PRO A 132 11.80 -29.84 -23.08
C PRO A 132 11.35 -29.60 -21.62
N LEU A 133 10.50 -30.49 -21.11
CA LEU A 133 10.00 -30.43 -19.74
C LEU A 133 11.13 -30.65 -18.74
N GLU A 134 12.03 -31.60 -19.02
CA GLU A 134 13.17 -31.88 -18.17
C GLU A 134 14.15 -30.70 -18.15
N THR A 135 14.46 -30.11 -19.31
CA THR A 135 15.28 -28.89 -19.39
C THR A 135 14.66 -27.74 -18.60
N THR A 136 13.34 -27.55 -18.72
CA THR A 136 12.62 -26.53 -17.94
C THR A 136 12.72 -26.82 -16.43
N TRP A 137 12.55 -28.08 -16.02
CA TRP A 137 12.66 -28.50 -14.63
C TRP A 137 14.08 -28.29 -14.07
N LYS A 138 15.11 -28.57 -14.88
CA LYS A 138 16.52 -28.31 -14.54
C LYS A 138 16.75 -26.82 -14.21
N LEU A 139 16.17 -25.91 -14.99
CA LEU A 139 16.25 -24.47 -14.74
C LEU A 139 15.49 -24.03 -13.48
N ILE A 140 14.29 -24.57 -13.24
CA ILE A 140 13.53 -24.30 -12.01
C ILE A 140 14.33 -24.72 -10.78
N ARG A 141 14.95 -25.91 -10.82
CA ARG A 141 15.81 -26.40 -9.73
C ARG A 141 17.00 -25.48 -9.46
N LEU A 142 17.65 -25.00 -10.52
CA LEU A 142 18.76 -24.06 -10.41
C LEU A 142 18.31 -22.74 -9.78
N GLN A 143 17.13 -22.23 -10.15
CA GLN A 143 16.54 -21.03 -9.56
C GLN A 143 16.17 -21.21 -8.08
N LEU A 144 15.78 -22.41 -7.67
CA LEU A 144 15.50 -22.76 -6.27
C LEU A 144 16.78 -23.10 -5.46
N TYR A 145 17.96 -22.75 -5.97
CA TYR A 145 19.26 -23.07 -5.37
C TYR A 145 19.49 -24.56 -5.10
N GLN A 146 18.82 -25.44 -5.84
CA GLN A 146 19.06 -26.87 -5.72
C GLN A 146 20.30 -27.25 -6.55
N PRO A 147 21.25 -28.00 -5.97
CA PRO A 147 22.44 -28.42 -6.70
C PRO A 147 22.02 -29.30 -7.88
N LEU A 148 22.55 -28.96 -9.05
CA LEU A 148 22.32 -29.69 -10.27
C LEU A 148 23.55 -29.61 -11.17
N ASN A 149 23.98 -30.77 -11.66
CA ASN A 149 25.05 -30.85 -12.64
C ASN A 149 24.43 -30.63 -14.02
N VAL A 150 24.30 -29.37 -14.44
CA VAL A 150 23.94 -29.01 -15.81
C VAL A 150 25.22 -28.63 -16.53
N HIS A 151 25.66 -29.47 -17.46
CA HIS A 151 26.85 -29.21 -18.25
C HIS A 151 26.44 -29.29 -19.72
N HIS A 152 26.65 -28.20 -20.45
CA HIS A 152 26.51 -28.18 -21.89
C HIS A 152 27.87 -28.42 -22.54
N PHE A 153 27.86 -29.04 -23.71
CA PHE A 153 29.09 -29.20 -24.48
C PHE A 153 29.52 -27.85 -25.09
N THR A 154 28.54 -27.01 -25.44
CA THR A 154 28.78 -25.68 -26.02
C THR A 154 29.20 -24.67 -24.96
N VAL A 155 30.20 -23.84 -25.31
CA VAL A 155 30.63 -22.70 -24.49
C VAL A 155 29.47 -21.72 -24.27
N ALA A 156 28.64 -21.51 -25.31
CA ALA A 156 27.46 -20.65 -25.23
C ALA A 156 26.44 -21.14 -24.18
N GLY A 157 26.16 -22.44 -24.12
CA GLY A 157 25.26 -23.00 -23.11
C GLY A 157 25.79 -22.83 -21.69
N ASN A 158 27.07 -23.14 -21.47
CA ASN A 158 27.69 -22.96 -20.15
C ASN A 158 27.73 -21.49 -19.72
N TRP A 159 28.03 -20.57 -20.65
CA TRP A 159 28.01 -19.12 -20.35
C TRP A 159 26.60 -18.63 -20.02
N THR A 160 25.59 -19.11 -20.74
CA THR A 160 24.21 -18.69 -20.50
C THR A 160 23.70 -19.21 -19.15
N ILE A 161 24.03 -20.44 -18.77
CA ILE A 161 23.78 -20.95 -17.41
C ILE A 161 24.50 -20.10 -16.36
N LEU A 162 25.76 -19.74 -16.60
CA LEU A 162 26.52 -18.90 -15.68
C LEU A 162 25.84 -17.54 -15.48
N VAL A 163 25.46 -16.85 -16.55
CA VAL A 163 24.77 -15.56 -16.48
C VAL A 163 23.42 -15.70 -15.79
N PHE A 164 22.62 -16.71 -16.13
CA PHE A 164 21.34 -16.98 -15.48
C PHE A 164 21.51 -17.27 -13.98
N SER A 165 22.48 -18.10 -13.60
CA SER A 165 22.75 -18.44 -12.20
C SER A 165 23.25 -17.23 -11.41
N MET A 166 24.12 -16.39 -11.97
CA MET A 166 24.64 -15.20 -11.29
C MET A 166 23.59 -14.09 -11.19
N VAL A 167 22.91 -13.75 -12.29
CA VAL A 167 22.00 -12.61 -12.32
C VAL A 167 20.62 -13.02 -11.77
N GLN A 168 20.02 -14.06 -12.35
CA GLN A 168 18.64 -14.40 -12.05
C GLN A 168 18.47 -15.19 -10.75
N CYS A 169 19.37 -16.13 -10.49
CA CYS A 169 19.31 -16.92 -9.26
C CYS A 169 19.98 -16.16 -8.11
N ARG A 170 21.23 -15.70 -8.26
CA ARG A 170 21.96 -15.05 -7.15
C ARG A 170 21.49 -13.62 -6.87
N LEU A 171 21.73 -12.70 -7.82
CA LEU A 171 21.52 -11.28 -7.59
C LEU A 171 20.06 -10.95 -7.24
N PHE A 172 19.10 -11.39 -8.06
CA PHE A 172 17.69 -11.03 -7.87
C PHE A 172 17.03 -11.72 -6.67
N LEU A 173 17.36 -12.99 -6.36
CA LEU A 173 16.78 -13.63 -5.18
C LEU A 173 17.41 -13.10 -3.88
N ASP A 174 18.71 -12.83 -3.85
CA ASP A 174 19.34 -12.24 -2.66
C ASP A 174 18.84 -10.81 -2.42
N MET A 175 18.66 -10.01 -3.48
CA MET A 175 18.05 -8.69 -3.38
C MET A 175 16.60 -8.79 -2.88
N TYR A 176 15.83 -9.76 -3.38
CA TYR A 176 14.47 -10.01 -2.91
C TYR A 176 14.45 -10.37 -1.43
N GLN A 177 15.32 -11.26 -0.96
CA GLN A 177 15.42 -11.64 0.46
C GLN A 177 15.71 -10.43 1.35
N ASN A 178 16.63 -9.56 0.94
CA ASN A 178 16.97 -8.35 1.68
C ASN A 178 15.82 -7.33 1.72
N LEU A 179 15.16 -7.12 0.58
CA LEU A 179 14.01 -6.21 0.49
C LEU A 179 12.80 -6.76 1.24
N LEU A 180 12.57 -8.07 1.19
CA LEU A 180 11.54 -8.74 1.96
C LEU A 180 11.79 -8.58 3.45
N LEU A 181 13.02 -8.81 3.91
CA LEU A 181 13.38 -8.59 5.32
C LEU A 181 13.14 -7.13 5.73
N SER A 182 13.56 -6.17 4.92
CA SER A 182 13.32 -4.73 5.15
C SER A 182 11.82 -4.40 5.22
N SER A 183 11.02 -4.94 4.28
CA SER A 183 9.57 -4.76 4.24
C SER A 183 8.88 -5.36 5.46
N LEU A 184 9.30 -6.55 5.88
CA LEU A 184 8.76 -7.24 7.06
C LEU A 184 9.13 -6.54 8.38
N LEU A 185 10.26 -5.83 8.42
CA LEU A 185 10.70 -5.05 9.58
C LEU A 185 10.07 -3.65 9.62
N ARG A 186 9.67 -3.09 8.47
CA ARG A 186 9.04 -1.78 8.40
C ARG A 186 7.58 -1.91 8.87
N PRO A 187 7.14 -1.11 9.86
CA PRO A 187 5.73 -1.06 10.19
C PRO A 187 4.94 -0.60 8.95
N MET A 188 3.88 -1.33 8.61
CA MET A 188 3.00 -0.90 7.52
C MET A 188 2.45 0.47 7.86
N ASP A 189 2.55 1.39 6.90
CA ASP A 189 1.89 2.68 7.03
C ASP A 189 0.39 2.43 7.00
N ARG A 190 -0.28 2.60 8.14
CA ARG A 190 -1.73 2.39 8.28
C ARG A 190 -2.54 3.60 7.79
N SER A 191 -1.89 4.56 7.15
CA SER A 191 -2.59 5.64 6.45
C SER A 191 -3.23 5.09 5.16
N PRO A 192 -4.55 5.25 4.95
CA PRO A 192 -5.19 4.92 3.68
C PRO A 192 -4.70 5.76 2.49
N PHE A 193 -4.01 6.87 2.76
CA PHE A 193 -3.58 7.84 1.77
C PHE A 193 -2.11 8.16 1.97
N SER A 194 -1.37 8.28 0.87
CA SER A 194 0.03 8.70 0.90
C SER A 194 0.18 10.22 1.02
N ASN A 195 -0.68 10.97 0.33
CA ASN A 195 -0.58 12.43 0.21
C ASN A 195 -1.97 13.10 0.27
N ALA A 196 -2.00 14.39 0.58
CA ALA A 196 -3.19 15.24 0.52
C ALA A 196 -3.86 15.24 -0.87
N ASP A 197 -3.11 15.11 -1.95
CA ASP A 197 -3.67 15.11 -3.30
C ASP A 197 -4.47 13.82 -3.62
N ASP A 198 -4.03 12.68 -3.09
CA ASP A 198 -4.75 11.39 -3.17
C ASP A 198 -6.10 11.47 -2.43
N ILE A 199 -6.13 12.16 -1.28
CA ILE A 199 -7.39 12.47 -0.59
C ILE A 199 -8.34 13.25 -1.50
N LEU A 200 -7.84 14.27 -2.21
CA LEU A 200 -8.68 15.08 -3.10
C LEU A 200 -9.22 14.26 -4.28
N GLU A 201 -8.41 13.39 -4.87
CA GLU A 201 -8.87 12.48 -5.93
C GLU A 201 -9.99 11.56 -5.43
N GLN A 202 -9.83 10.96 -4.24
CA GLN A 202 -10.86 10.06 -3.69
C GLN A 202 -12.13 10.80 -3.21
N VAL A 203 -12.03 12.07 -2.82
CA VAL A 203 -13.21 12.91 -2.51
C VAL A 203 -13.91 13.38 -3.78
N LYS A 204 -13.17 13.66 -4.86
CA LYS A 204 -13.70 13.98 -6.19
C LYS A 204 -14.53 12.81 -6.74
N ASP A 205 -14.05 11.59 -6.55
CA ASP A 205 -14.76 10.35 -6.93
C ASP A 205 -15.92 10.00 -5.98
N LYS A 206 -16.23 10.87 -5.00
CA LYS A 206 -17.31 10.71 -4.02
C LYS A 206 -17.20 9.47 -3.14
N LYS A 207 -16.01 8.89 -3.03
CA LYS A 207 -15.73 7.77 -2.11
C LYS A 207 -15.67 8.25 -0.66
N TYR A 208 -15.22 9.49 -0.45
CA TYR A 208 -15.18 10.15 0.85
C TYR A 208 -15.85 11.52 0.82
N SER A 209 -16.25 12.02 1.98
CA SER A 209 -16.76 13.39 2.15
C SER A 209 -16.04 14.09 3.29
N PHE A 210 -15.85 15.40 3.17
CA PHE A 210 -15.30 16.18 4.28
C PHE A 210 -16.34 16.41 5.38
N VAL A 211 -15.88 16.38 6.62
CA VAL A 211 -16.65 16.75 7.81
C VAL A 211 -15.93 17.85 8.58
N THR A 212 -16.66 18.82 9.11
CA THR A 212 -16.09 19.85 10.00
C THR A 212 -17.09 20.26 11.07
N ASN A 213 -16.60 20.67 12.24
CA ASN A 213 -17.43 21.32 13.27
C ASN A 213 -17.52 22.84 13.08
N TYR A 214 -16.62 23.45 12.30
CA TYR A 214 -16.53 24.90 12.16
C TYR A 214 -16.07 25.29 10.75
N VAL A 215 -16.89 26.10 10.07
CA VAL A 215 -16.64 26.56 8.68
C VAL A 215 -15.89 27.89 8.66
N GLY A 216 -15.94 28.70 9.72
CA GLY A 216 -15.20 29.98 9.82
C GLY A 216 -13.70 29.83 10.08
N HIS A 217 -13.17 28.64 9.80
CA HIS A 217 -11.76 28.35 9.96
C HIS A 217 -11.00 28.93 8.75
N TRP A 218 -9.79 29.45 8.96
CA TRP A 218 -9.01 30.10 7.88
C TRP A 218 -8.87 29.20 6.65
N TYR A 219 -8.78 27.88 6.84
CA TYR A 219 -8.67 26.89 5.76
C TYR A 219 -9.86 26.97 4.79
N PHE A 220 -11.09 27.08 5.31
CA PHE A 220 -12.29 27.18 4.48
C PHE A 220 -12.51 28.62 3.97
N GLU A 221 -12.08 29.63 4.72
CA GLU A 221 -12.07 31.02 4.22
C GLU A 221 -11.15 31.17 3.01
N GLU A 222 -9.93 30.64 3.11
CA GLU A 222 -8.94 30.67 2.04
C GLU A 222 -9.47 29.90 0.83
N MET A 223 -10.00 28.69 1.01
CA MET A 223 -10.67 27.92 -0.05
C MET A 223 -11.76 28.72 -0.77
N ASN A 224 -12.55 29.52 -0.05
CA ASN A 224 -13.61 30.33 -0.64
C ASN A 224 -13.10 31.61 -1.31
N SER A 225 -11.89 32.06 -1.02
CA SER A 225 -11.29 33.23 -1.63
C SER A 225 -11.08 33.05 -3.14
N ASN A 226 -10.94 34.17 -3.86
CA ASN A 226 -10.73 34.17 -5.32
C ASN A 226 -9.25 34.07 -5.72
N VAL A 227 -8.33 34.19 -4.75
CA VAL A 227 -6.88 34.32 -4.95
C VAL A 227 -6.16 32.96 -4.84
N THR A 228 -6.90 31.87 -4.60
CA THR A 228 -6.31 30.55 -4.34
C THR A 228 -5.57 29.96 -5.54
N THR A 229 -4.33 29.51 -5.32
CA THR A 229 -3.54 28.71 -6.26
C THR A 229 -3.45 27.24 -5.81
N GLY A 230 -3.21 26.34 -6.75
CA GLY A 230 -2.91 24.93 -6.49
C GLY A 230 -4.01 24.16 -5.75
N HIS A 231 -3.64 23.54 -4.63
CA HIS A 231 -4.45 22.61 -3.83
C HIS A 231 -5.81 23.20 -3.38
N MET A 232 -5.84 24.47 -2.97
CA MET A 232 -7.08 25.12 -2.48
C MET A 232 -8.10 25.36 -3.59
N LYS A 233 -7.65 25.63 -4.83
CA LYS A 233 -8.53 25.78 -5.99
C LYS A 233 -9.19 24.45 -6.36
N LEU A 234 -8.41 23.37 -6.31
CA LEU A 234 -8.90 22.03 -6.58
C LEU A 234 -9.92 21.60 -5.51
N LEU A 235 -9.60 21.86 -4.24
CA LEU A 235 -10.50 21.62 -3.11
C LEU A 235 -11.82 22.41 -3.25
N LYS A 236 -11.77 23.68 -3.65
CA LYS A 236 -12.98 24.50 -3.90
C LYS A 236 -13.91 23.84 -4.93
N ASN A 237 -13.35 23.39 -6.05
CA ASN A 237 -14.11 22.72 -7.11
C ASN A 237 -14.70 21.38 -6.65
N ILE A 238 -13.99 20.64 -5.80
CA ILE A 238 -14.49 19.36 -5.28
C ILE A 238 -15.62 19.59 -4.26
N THR A 239 -15.46 20.59 -3.40
CA THR A 239 -16.43 20.86 -2.32
C THR A 239 -17.72 21.51 -2.82
N THR A 240 -17.73 22.13 -4.01
CA THR A 240 -18.97 22.55 -4.67
C THR A 240 -19.84 21.36 -5.08
N ASP A 241 -19.21 20.27 -5.54
CA ASP A 241 -19.90 19.06 -6.00
C ASP A 241 -20.20 18.09 -4.83
N ASN A 242 -19.29 18.00 -3.86
CA ASN A 242 -19.37 17.15 -2.67
C ASN A 242 -19.36 18.03 -1.40
N LYS A 243 -20.57 18.46 -1.00
CA LYS A 243 -20.74 19.42 0.11
C LYS A 243 -20.12 18.91 1.41
N VAL A 244 -19.32 19.77 2.05
CA VAL A 244 -18.75 19.53 3.38
C VAL A 244 -19.87 19.37 4.41
N LYS A 245 -19.86 18.26 5.15
CA LYS A 245 -20.83 18.00 6.21
C LYS A 245 -20.44 18.78 7.47
N THR A 246 -21.30 19.67 7.91
CA THR A 246 -21.10 20.42 9.15
C THR A 246 -21.77 19.71 10.32
N VAL A 247 -21.06 19.60 11.44
CA VAL A 247 -21.55 19.00 12.69
C VAL A 247 -21.41 19.96 13.85
N ARG A 248 -22.07 19.67 14.97
CA ARG A 248 -22.13 20.62 16.10
C ARG A 248 -20.98 20.48 17.08
N SER A 249 -20.29 19.35 17.10
CA SER A 249 -19.23 19.08 18.06
C SER A 249 -18.03 18.41 17.42
N ILE A 250 -16.84 18.69 17.95
CA ILE A 250 -15.60 18.00 17.60
C ILE A 250 -15.73 16.48 17.78
N LYS A 251 -16.38 16.03 18.87
CA LYS A 251 -16.53 14.60 19.15
C LYS A 251 -17.35 13.90 18.06
N GLU A 252 -18.44 14.55 17.64
CA GLU A 252 -19.30 14.07 16.55
C GLU A 252 -18.55 14.02 15.22
N ALA A 253 -17.70 15.02 14.93
CA ALA A 253 -16.85 15.02 13.74
C ALA A 253 -15.90 13.81 13.74
N LEU A 254 -15.21 13.58 14.86
CA LEU A 254 -14.29 12.44 15.01
C LEU A 254 -15.02 11.11 14.97
N ASP A 255 -16.23 11.00 15.54
CA ASP A 255 -17.07 9.79 15.46
C ASP A 255 -17.45 9.47 14.01
N LEU A 256 -17.74 10.49 13.19
CA LEU A 256 -17.97 10.33 11.76
C LEU A 256 -16.70 9.89 11.02
N VAL A 257 -15.53 10.45 11.34
CA VAL A 257 -14.26 10.01 10.74
C VAL A 257 -13.98 8.54 11.08
N SER A 258 -14.21 8.11 12.32
CA SER A 258 -14.06 6.71 12.76
C SER A 258 -14.96 5.72 11.99
N THR A 259 -16.02 6.19 11.30
CA THR A 259 -16.80 5.33 10.38
C THR A 259 -16.01 4.93 9.13
N GLY A 260 -15.01 5.73 8.74
CA GLY A 260 -14.15 5.49 7.56
C GLY A 260 -14.67 6.09 6.26
N LYS A 261 -15.79 6.83 6.27
CA LYS A 261 -16.34 7.52 5.08
C LYS A 261 -16.06 9.02 5.05
N TYR A 262 -15.58 9.56 6.17
CA TYR A 262 -15.40 10.99 6.35
C TYR A 262 -13.94 11.34 6.62
N ILE A 263 -13.55 12.50 6.16
CA ILE A 263 -12.22 13.08 6.35
C ILE A 263 -12.39 14.43 7.05
N TYR A 264 -11.60 14.68 8.09
CA TYR A 264 -11.71 15.92 8.87
C TYR A 264 -10.47 16.80 8.67
N PRO A 265 -10.55 17.84 7.82
CA PRO A 265 -9.48 18.82 7.68
C PRO A 265 -9.42 19.72 8.91
N ILE A 266 -8.25 19.79 9.53
CA ILE A 266 -8.02 20.69 10.66
C ILE A 266 -6.55 21.10 10.74
N GLN A 267 -6.18 21.94 11.69
CA GLN A 267 -4.78 22.29 11.96
C GLN A 267 -4.13 21.32 12.91
N ALA A 268 -2.81 21.15 12.77
CA ALA A 268 -2.04 20.27 13.66
C ALA A 268 -2.09 20.67 15.15
N ASP A 269 -2.24 21.96 15.44
CA ASP A 269 -2.31 22.53 16.80
C ASP A 269 -3.74 22.72 17.32
N ALA A 270 -4.77 22.41 16.51
CA ALA A 270 -6.14 22.57 16.92
C ALA A 270 -6.53 21.57 18.01
N TYR A 271 -7.44 21.96 18.90
CA TYR A 271 -7.94 21.10 19.98
C TYR A 271 -8.54 19.78 19.49
N ALA A 272 -9.12 19.73 18.29
CA ALA A 272 -9.61 18.47 17.74
C ALA A 272 -8.48 17.52 17.33
N ALA A 273 -7.33 18.04 16.87
CA ALA A 273 -6.17 17.20 16.59
C ALA A 273 -5.65 16.56 17.88
N LEU A 274 -5.64 17.31 18.99
CA LEU A 274 -5.33 16.78 20.32
C LEU A 274 -6.33 15.70 20.76
N LEU A 275 -7.64 15.92 20.60
CA LEU A 275 -8.66 14.91 20.94
C LEU A 275 -8.60 13.68 20.02
N ALA A 276 -8.16 13.84 18.78
CA ALA A 276 -7.95 12.72 17.86
C ALA A 276 -6.77 11.85 18.31
N LYS A 277 -5.78 12.42 19.02
CA LYS A 277 -4.61 11.65 19.52
C LYS A 277 -5.01 10.61 20.57
N ASP A 278 -6.15 10.81 21.24
CA ASP A 278 -6.74 9.85 22.17
C ASP A 278 -7.42 8.65 21.46
N ARG A 279 -7.54 8.69 20.13
CA ARG A 279 -8.20 7.66 19.31
C ARG A 279 -7.19 6.91 18.44
N CYS A 280 -6.96 5.63 18.75
CA CYS A 280 -5.93 4.83 18.06
C CYS A 280 -6.33 4.40 16.64
N ASP A 281 -7.61 4.54 16.27
CA ASP A 281 -8.16 4.20 14.97
C ASP A 281 -8.01 5.31 13.92
N LEU A 282 -7.37 6.43 14.28
CA LEU A 282 -7.21 7.60 13.40
C LEU A 282 -5.74 7.80 12.95
N ALA A 283 -5.58 8.22 11.71
CA ALA A 283 -4.31 8.61 11.08
C ALA A 283 -4.34 10.08 10.66
N TYR A 284 -3.15 10.64 10.48
CA TYR A 284 -2.94 12.04 10.13
C TYR A 284 -2.16 12.13 8.83
N VAL A 285 -2.71 12.84 7.85
CA VAL A 285 -2.07 13.09 6.56
C VAL A 285 -1.73 14.57 6.49
N ALA A 286 -0.44 14.88 6.51
CA ALA A 286 0.09 16.25 6.49
C ALA A 286 0.99 16.53 5.28
N GLU A 287 1.34 15.51 4.51
CA GLU A 287 2.14 15.64 3.29
C GLU A 287 1.34 16.36 2.21
N GLY A 288 2.02 17.16 1.38
CA GLY A 288 1.39 18.00 0.34
C GLY A 288 0.69 19.26 0.83
N MET A 289 0.63 19.49 2.14
CA MET A 289 -0.02 20.67 2.72
C MET A 289 0.97 21.80 3.02
N ASN A 290 0.62 23.02 2.60
CA ASN A 290 1.43 24.22 2.86
C ASN A 290 1.28 24.70 4.31
N GLU A 291 2.38 25.13 4.92
CA GLU A 291 2.37 25.77 6.23
C GLU A 291 1.84 27.21 6.15
N LYS A 292 1.16 27.63 7.21
CA LYS A 292 0.73 29.02 7.42
C LYS A 292 1.28 29.55 8.72
N THR A 293 1.70 30.80 8.70
CA THR A 293 2.15 31.49 9.92
C THR A 293 0.96 31.79 10.82
N ALA A 294 1.20 31.72 12.12
CA ALA A 294 0.23 32.00 13.16
C ALA A 294 0.70 33.20 14.00
N HIS A 295 -0.23 34.10 14.30
CA HIS A 295 0.04 35.45 14.80
C HIS A 295 -0.93 35.78 15.94
N PHE A 296 -0.58 36.76 16.77
CA PHE A 296 -1.59 37.44 17.59
C PHE A 296 -2.41 38.41 16.72
N VAL A 297 -3.67 38.61 17.08
CA VAL A 297 -4.60 39.50 16.39
C VAL A 297 -4.87 40.70 17.26
N PHE A 298 -4.87 41.88 16.65
CA PHE A 298 -5.19 43.14 17.27
C PHE A 298 -6.23 43.90 16.43
N SER A 299 -6.91 44.85 17.06
CA SER A 299 -7.74 45.81 16.33
C SER A 299 -6.90 46.62 15.34
N LYS A 300 -7.54 47.09 14.28
CA LYS A 300 -6.87 47.88 13.24
C LYS A 300 -6.24 49.14 13.83
N ASN A 301 -4.98 49.40 13.47
CA ASN A 301 -4.15 50.50 13.96
C ASN A 301 -3.92 50.48 15.48
N SER A 302 -3.81 49.28 16.07
CA SER A 302 -3.47 49.15 17.50
C SER A 302 -2.11 49.74 17.80
N ARG A 303 -2.03 50.57 18.87
CA ARG A 303 -0.79 51.19 19.34
C ARG A 303 0.18 50.20 19.97
N ILE A 304 -0.35 49.08 20.47
CA ILE A 304 0.40 48.07 21.22
C ILE A 304 1.17 47.14 20.28
N LEU A 305 0.77 47.06 19.02
CA LEU A 305 1.29 46.10 18.05
C LEU A 305 2.81 46.15 17.90
N SER A 306 3.39 47.35 17.77
CA SER A 306 4.85 47.50 17.58
C SER A 306 5.65 47.01 18.80
N GLU A 307 5.18 47.33 20.00
CA GLU A 307 5.82 46.85 21.24
C GLU A 307 5.71 45.33 21.36
N PHE A 308 4.57 44.76 20.95
CA PHE A 308 4.34 43.32 20.92
C PHE A 308 5.25 42.61 19.91
N ASP A 309 5.45 43.19 18.73
CA ASP A 309 6.31 42.64 17.69
C ASP A 309 7.77 42.59 18.15
N ASP A 310 8.27 43.67 18.75
CA ASP A 310 9.60 43.72 19.33
C ASP A 310 9.77 42.70 20.47
N ALA A 311 8.75 42.54 21.32
CA ALA A 311 8.76 41.53 22.38
C ALA A 311 8.77 40.10 21.84
N ILE A 312 7.99 39.82 20.78
CA ILE A 312 8.00 38.50 20.11
C ILE A 312 9.39 38.20 19.56
N LEU A 313 9.99 39.15 18.84
CA LEU A 313 11.32 39.00 18.27
C LEU A 313 12.39 38.72 19.33
N GLN A 314 12.35 39.44 20.46
CA GLN A 314 13.28 39.24 21.57
C GLN A 314 13.08 37.91 22.32
N ASN A 315 11.88 37.30 22.22
CA ASN A 315 11.52 36.08 22.94
C ASN A 315 11.29 34.85 22.04
N LEU A 316 11.73 34.89 20.77
CA LEU A 316 11.48 33.81 19.80
C LEU A 316 11.94 32.43 20.28
N ASP A 317 13.11 32.34 20.92
CA ASP A 317 13.65 31.07 21.41
C ASP A 317 12.82 30.48 22.55
N PHE A 318 12.26 31.33 23.42
CA PHE A 318 11.34 30.89 24.45
C PHE A 318 10.02 30.40 23.85
N ILE A 319 9.47 31.15 22.89
CA ILE A 319 8.23 30.82 22.17
C ILE A 319 8.38 29.47 21.46
N ARG A 320 9.45 29.28 20.68
CA ARG A 320 9.70 28.03 19.94
C ARG A 320 9.83 26.83 20.86
N ARG A 321 10.60 26.95 21.95
CA ARG A 321 10.73 25.88 22.96
C ARG A 321 9.40 25.55 23.61
N THR A 322 8.62 26.57 23.96
CA THR A 322 7.29 26.42 24.55
C THR A 322 6.35 25.72 23.57
N HIS A 323 6.30 26.18 22.32
CA HIS A 323 5.49 25.55 21.28
C HIS A 323 5.88 24.09 21.06
N HIS A 324 7.18 23.79 20.95
CA HIS A 324 7.68 22.43 20.80
C HIS A 324 7.24 21.54 21.96
N LYS A 325 7.44 22.00 23.20
CA LYS A 325 7.05 21.28 24.42
C LYS A 325 5.55 20.99 24.50
N TYR A 326 4.70 21.96 24.15
CA TYR A 326 3.25 21.81 24.33
C TYR A 326 2.53 21.15 23.15
N PHE A 327 3.01 21.33 21.92
CA PHE A 327 2.29 20.87 20.72
C PHE A 327 3.00 19.70 20.01
N LEU A 328 4.33 19.68 20.01
CA LEU A 328 5.11 18.68 19.25
C LEU A 328 5.54 17.49 20.12
N GLU A 329 6.05 17.72 21.34
CA GLU A 329 6.46 16.67 22.30
C GLU A 329 5.27 16.00 23.02
N GLY A 330 4.03 16.30 22.63
CA GLY A 330 2.86 15.58 23.13
C GLY A 330 2.52 15.89 24.59
N PHE A 331 2.41 17.18 24.95
CA PHE A 331 1.93 17.56 26.28
C PHE A 331 0.55 16.96 26.56
N SER A 332 0.53 15.92 27.39
CA SER A 332 -0.71 15.34 27.91
C SER A 332 -1.29 16.27 28.97
N ILE A 333 -2.51 16.77 28.74
CA ILE A 333 -3.20 17.59 29.73
C ILE A 333 -3.39 16.74 31.00
N PRO A 334 -2.92 17.17 32.18
CA PRO A 334 -2.96 16.37 33.41
C PRO A 334 -4.38 16.00 33.89
N LEU A 335 -5.44 16.59 33.32
CA LEU A 335 -6.84 16.22 33.55
C LEU A 335 -7.18 14.79 33.06
N ALA A 336 -6.41 14.24 32.11
CA ALA A 336 -6.54 12.85 31.67
C ALA A 336 -5.80 11.84 32.57
N ARG A 337 -5.03 12.30 33.56
CA ARG A 337 -4.14 11.43 34.36
C ARG A 337 -4.89 10.49 35.33
N LYS A 338 -6.19 10.69 35.56
CA LYS A 338 -6.99 9.88 36.50
C LYS A 338 -7.56 8.59 35.90
N LYS A 339 -7.48 8.40 34.58
CA LYS A 339 -7.64 7.09 33.93
C LYS A 339 -6.53 6.98 32.90
N ARG A 340 -5.58 6.06 33.09
CA ARG A 340 -4.58 5.66 32.09
C ARG A 340 -5.27 5.03 30.87
N THR A 341 -6.05 5.79 30.13
CA THR A 341 -6.34 5.46 28.73
C THR A 341 -5.02 5.69 28.00
N LYS A 342 -4.40 4.59 27.57
CA LYS A 342 -3.19 4.56 26.73
C LYS A 342 -3.29 5.67 25.67
N ILE A 343 -2.46 6.71 25.79
CA ILE A 343 -2.21 7.61 24.67
C ILE A 343 -1.57 6.75 23.59
N CYS A 344 -2.24 6.65 22.44
CA CYS A 344 -1.88 5.71 21.37
C CYS A 344 -0.54 6.04 20.71
N LEU A 345 -0.06 7.28 20.85
CA LEU A 345 0.90 7.85 19.91
C LEU A 345 2.36 7.44 20.09
N GLU A 346 2.80 6.98 21.26
CA GLU A 346 4.25 6.91 21.51
C GLU A 346 4.72 5.50 21.87
N ASN A 347 3.95 4.81 22.72
CA ASN A 347 4.25 3.41 23.03
C ASN A 347 3.93 2.46 21.86
N GLU A 348 3.04 2.81 20.92
CA GLU A 348 2.82 1.95 19.75
C GLU A 348 3.87 2.16 18.66
N VAL A 349 4.30 3.39 18.36
CA VAL A 349 5.32 3.61 17.31
C VAL A 349 6.66 2.99 17.70
N GLU A 350 7.05 3.09 18.98
CA GLU A 350 8.30 2.51 19.46
C GLU A 350 8.21 0.97 19.64
N ASN A 351 7.06 0.44 20.08
CA ASN A 351 6.83 -1.01 20.11
C ASN A 351 6.56 -1.61 18.73
N GLU A 352 6.07 -0.84 17.75
CA GLU A 352 5.85 -1.28 16.37
C GLU A 352 7.16 -1.48 15.63
N LYS A 353 8.18 -0.67 15.92
CA LYS A 353 9.55 -0.92 15.45
C LYS A 353 10.16 -2.22 16.00
N ARG A 354 9.53 -2.84 17.01
CA ARG A 354 9.99 -4.08 17.66
C ARG A 354 8.92 -5.17 17.70
N LYS A 355 7.87 -5.09 16.86
CA LYS A 355 6.90 -6.19 16.79
C LYS A 355 7.59 -7.42 16.21
N PRO A 356 7.58 -8.57 16.93
CA PRO A 356 8.12 -9.80 16.39
C PRO A 356 7.33 -10.18 15.13
N LEU A 357 8.01 -10.82 14.19
CA LEU A 357 7.39 -11.30 12.96
C LEU A 357 6.22 -12.24 13.30
N THR A 358 5.00 -11.82 13.02
CA THR A 358 3.80 -12.60 13.35
C THR A 358 3.59 -13.71 12.33
N MET A 359 3.05 -14.86 12.73
CA MET A 359 2.70 -15.94 11.78
C MET A 359 1.76 -15.48 10.66
N MET A 360 0.96 -14.44 10.90
CA MET A 360 0.06 -13.86 9.90
C MET A 360 0.81 -13.30 8.68
N SER A 361 2.05 -12.82 8.83
CA SER A 361 2.84 -12.33 7.69
C SER A 361 3.43 -13.45 6.82
N ILE A 362 3.51 -14.67 7.33
CA ILE A 362 4.02 -15.86 6.61
C ILE A 362 2.85 -16.72 6.08
N PHE A 363 1.64 -16.46 6.55
CA PHE A 363 0.45 -17.28 6.26
C PHE A 363 0.19 -17.48 4.76
N GLY A 364 0.41 -16.45 3.93
CA GLY A 364 0.27 -16.55 2.47
C GLY A 364 1.19 -17.60 1.84
N ILE A 365 2.44 -17.68 2.30
CA ILE A 365 3.43 -18.66 1.81
C ILE A 365 2.99 -20.08 2.16
N VAL A 366 2.45 -20.29 3.37
CA VAL A 366 1.93 -21.60 3.81
C VAL A 366 0.74 -22.04 2.96
N ILE A 367 -0.16 -21.13 2.61
CA ILE A 367 -1.30 -21.43 1.74
C ILE A 367 -0.83 -21.83 0.33
N ILE A 368 0.15 -21.12 -0.24
CA ILE A 368 0.71 -21.45 -1.55
C ILE A 368 1.35 -22.85 -1.52
N ALA A 369 2.11 -23.17 -0.47
CA ALA A 369 2.70 -24.50 -0.30
C ALA A 369 1.62 -25.60 -0.18
N ALA A 370 0.60 -25.38 0.65
CA ALA A 370 -0.52 -26.31 0.80
C ALA A 370 -1.28 -26.52 -0.53
N GLY A 371 -1.53 -25.44 -1.28
CA GLY A 371 -2.13 -25.50 -2.62
C GLY A 371 -1.27 -26.29 -3.60
N GLY A 372 0.06 -26.13 -3.55
CA GLY A 372 1.00 -26.89 -4.36
C GLY A 372 0.96 -28.40 -4.06
N PHE A 373 0.89 -28.80 -2.79
CA PHE A 373 0.76 -30.21 -2.41
C PHE A 373 -0.57 -30.83 -2.88
N ILE A 374 -1.68 -30.09 -2.74
CA ILE A 374 -2.99 -30.56 -3.19
C ILE A 374 -3.00 -30.72 -4.71
N LEU A 375 -2.45 -29.74 -5.45
CA LEU A 375 -2.37 -29.81 -6.91
C LEU A 375 -1.49 -30.97 -7.38
N SER A 376 -0.33 -31.17 -6.74
CA SER A 376 0.56 -32.30 -7.05
C SER A 376 -0.11 -33.65 -6.79
N GLY A 377 -0.83 -33.79 -5.67
CA GLY A 377 -1.62 -34.98 -5.37
C GLY A 377 -2.73 -35.24 -6.39
N ALA A 378 -3.43 -34.19 -6.83
CA ALA A 378 -4.46 -34.30 -7.86
C ALA A 378 -3.89 -34.74 -9.22
N ILE A 379 -2.75 -34.18 -9.64
CA ILE A 379 -2.06 -34.58 -10.87
C ILE A 379 -1.63 -36.05 -10.79
N PHE A 380 -1.07 -36.48 -9.65
CA PHE A 380 -0.66 -37.87 -9.46
C PHE A 380 -1.84 -38.85 -9.54
N VAL A 381 -2.98 -38.52 -8.91
CA VAL A 381 -4.21 -39.33 -9.00
C VAL A 381 -4.72 -39.40 -10.45
N PHE A 382 -4.64 -38.28 -11.18
CA PHE A 382 -5.03 -38.23 -12.58
C PHE A 382 -4.11 -39.07 -13.48
N GLU A 383 -2.79 -39.00 -13.29
CA GLU A 383 -1.82 -39.86 -13.98
C GLU A 383 -2.08 -41.34 -13.70
N LEU A 384 -2.35 -41.69 -12.44
CA LEU A 384 -2.69 -43.04 -12.05
C LEU A 384 -4.00 -43.51 -12.72
N TYR A 385 -5.01 -42.64 -12.79
CA TYR A 385 -6.24 -42.93 -13.51
C TYR A 385 -6.00 -43.20 -15.01
N LEU A 386 -5.22 -42.34 -15.68
CA LEU A 386 -4.87 -42.52 -17.09
C LEU A 386 -4.06 -43.80 -17.32
N PHE A 387 -3.12 -44.11 -16.43
CA PHE A 387 -2.33 -45.34 -16.48
C PHE A 387 -3.21 -46.59 -16.36
N TRP A 388 -4.16 -46.59 -15.42
CA TRP A 388 -5.13 -47.69 -15.25
C TRP A 388 -6.03 -47.86 -16.47
N GLN A 389 -6.55 -46.77 -17.03
CA GLN A 389 -7.34 -46.81 -18.26
C GLN A 389 -6.53 -47.35 -19.45
N GLY A 390 -5.28 -46.91 -19.61
CA GLY A 390 -4.37 -47.43 -20.63
C GLY A 390 -4.15 -48.93 -20.49
N LYS A 391 -3.96 -49.43 -19.26
CA LYS A 391 -3.79 -50.86 -18.99
C LYS A 391 -5.05 -51.67 -19.32
N LEU A 392 -6.24 -51.16 -18.99
CA LEU A 392 -7.52 -51.79 -19.34
C LEU A 392 -7.72 -51.88 -20.86
N ILE A 393 -7.36 -50.83 -21.60
CA ILE A 393 -7.41 -50.84 -23.07
C ILE A 393 -6.45 -51.88 -23.64
N GLN A 394 -5.22 -51.95 -23.12
CA GLN A 394 -4.23 -52.97 -23.52
C GLN A 394 -4.72 -54.40 -23.24
N TYR A 395 -5.36 -54.63 -22.09
CA TYR A 395 -5.98 -55.92 -21.79
C TYR A 395 -7.11 -56.26 -22.76
N LYS A 396 -7.98 -55.31 -23.10
CA LYS A 396 -9.04 -55.52 -24.10
C LYS A 396 -8.48 -55.84 -25.48
N ILE A 397 -7.42 -55.16 -25.91
CA ILE A 397 -6.75 -55.42 -27.20
C ILE A 397 -6.13 -56.82 -27.21
N LYS A 398 -5.40 -57.20 -26.14
CA LYS A 398 -4.81 -58.55 -26.03
C LYS A 398 -5.88 -59.64 -26.02
N ALA A 399 -6.98 -59.45 -25.32
CA ALA A 399 -8.12 -60.38 -25.32
C ALA A 399 -8.74 -60.52 -26.72
N ARG A 400 -8.91 -59.41 -27.46
CA ARG A 400 -9.42 -59.44 -28.84
C ARG A 400 -8.47 -60.20 -29.77
N ASN A 401 -7.16 -59.96 -29.69
CA ASN A 401 -6.17 -60.65 -30.51
C ASN A 401 -6.09 -62.15 -30.20
N ALA A 402 -6.16 -62.54 -28.92
CA ALA A 402 -6.20 -63.95 -28.52
C ALA A 402 -7.48 -64.66 -29.01
N TRP A 403 -8.61 -63.94 -29.06
CA TRP A 403 -9.86 -64.50 -29.60
C TRP A 403 -9.77 -64.72 -31.12
N HIS A 404 -9.20 -63.77 -31.87
CA HIS A 404 -8.97 -63.93 -33.31
C HIS A 404 -8.02 -65.10 -33.64
N THR A 405 -6.92 -65.27 -32.90
CA THR A 405 -6.03 -66.42 -33.12
C THR A 405 -6.70 -67.75 -32.78
N THR A 406 -7.51 -67.80 -31.72
CA THR A 406 -8.25 -69.02 -31.36
C THR A 406 -9.26 -69.41 -32.46
N ILE A 407 -9.99 -68.44 -33.02
CA ILE A 407 -10.94 -68.67 -34.12
C ILE A 407 -10.23 -69.13 -35.39
N SER A 408 -9.11 -68.51 -35.78
CA SER A 408 -8.39 -68.93 -36.98
C SER A 408 -7.85 -70.35 -36.83
N THR A 409 -7.36 -70.72 -35.65
CA THR A 409 -6.86 -72.06 -35.37
C THR A 409 -7.99 -73.10 -35.39
N ALA A 410 -9.14 -72.78 -34.79
CA ALA A 410 -10.31 -73.66 -34.79
C ALA A 410 -10.88 -73.88 -36.21
N LEU A 411 -10.89 -72.85 -37.06
CA LEU A 411 -11.31 -72.98 -38.46
C LEU A 411 -10.38 -73.87 -39.28
N HIS A 412 -9.07 -73.89 -38.99
CA HIS A 412 -8.12 -74.78 -39.65
C HIS A 412 -8.21 -76.26 -39.20
N THR A 413 -8.82 -76.55 -38.05
CA THR A 413 -8.96 -77.92 -37.51
C THR A 413 -10.29 -78.60 -37.85
N LEU A 414 -11.18 -77.96 -38.62
CA LEU A 414 -12.43 -78.59 -39.05
C LEU A 414 -12.17 -79.65 -40.14
N PRO A 415 -12.59 -80.92 -39.93
CA PRO A 415 -12.43 -81.98 -40.92
C PRO A 415 -13.38 -81.74 -42.08
N GLY A 416 -12.83 -81.34 -43.24
CA GLY A 416 -13.58 -81.07 -44.46
C GLY A 416 -13.17 -79.81 -45.23
N ALA A 417 -12.21 -79.02 -44.73
CA ALA A 417 -11.67 -77.91 -45.51
C ALA A 417 -10.82 -78.44 -46.69
N PRO A 418 -11.11 -78.05 -47.95
CA PRO A 418 -10.34 -78.49 -49.10
C PRO A 418 -8.91 -78.00 -49.01
N ASN A 419 -8.00 -78.95 -49.23
CA ASN A 419 -6.55 -78.75 -49.22
C ASN A 419 -6.15 -77.96 -50.47
N CYS A 420 -6.25 -76.62 -50.43
CA CYS A 420 -5.66 -75.74 -51.45
C CYS A 420 -4.16 -75.57 -51.18
N ASN A 421 -3.42 -76.67 -51.23
CA ASN A 421 -1.97 -76.69 -51.25
C ASN A 421 -1.54 -77.09 -52.66
N ASP A 422 -1.80 -76.23 -53.65
CA ASP A 422 -1.17 -76.28 -54.97
C ASP A 422 -1.54 -75.02 -55.75
N THR A 423 -0.77 -73.95 -55.57
CA THR A 423 -0.33 -72.98 -56.59
C THR A 423 0.18 -71.72 -55.90
N ASN A 424 1.52 -71.62 -55.78
CA ASN A 424 2.31 -70.47 -56.21
C ASN A 424 3.72 -70.52 -55.62
N LYS A 425 4.55 -71.34 -56.28
CA LYS A 425 5.87 -70.85 -56.71
C LYS A 425 5.60 -69.59 -57.53
N ILE A 426 6.01 -68.40 -57.06
CA ILE A 426 6.47 -67.27 -57.87
C ILE A 426 6.98 -66.16 -56.92
N THR A 427 8.26 -65.85 -57.14
CA THR A 427 9.02 -64.63 -56.80
C THR A 427 9.17 -64.21 -55.34
N SER A 428 10.33 -64.61 -54.80
CA SER A 428 11.19 -63.74 -54.02
C SER A 428 11.42 -62.40 -54.73
N SER A 429 10.82 -61.32 -54.23
CA SER A 429 11.31 -59.97 -54.48
C SER A 429 11.67 -59.33 -53.15
N ASN A 430 12.97 -59.18 -52.95
CA ASN A 430 13.59 -58.32 -51.95
C ASN A 430 12.85 -56.98 -51.87
N SER A 431 12.48 -56.58 -50.66
CA SER A 431 12.27 -55.18 -50.32
C SER A 431 12.75 -54.95 -48.88
N PRO A 432 13.30 -53.75 -48.62
CA PRO A 432 14.42 -53.58 -47.71
C PRO A 432 13.98 -53.35 -46.27
N GLU A 433 14.89 -53.70 -45.36
CA GLU A 433 14.93 -53.19 -44.00
C GLU A 433 14.69 -51.67 -43.99
N MET A 434 13.54 -51.27 -43.46
CA MET A 434 13.31 -49.89 -43.04
C MET A 434 13.81 -49.80 -41.60
N SER A 435 15.08 -49.43 -41.47
CA SER A 435 15.67 -48.90 -40.26
C SER A 435 14.82 -47.73 -39.76
N ILE A 436 14.08 -47.96 -38.68
CA ILE A 436 13.52 -46.89 -37.88
C ILE A 436 14.68 -46.36 -37.06
N ASP A 437 15.36 -45.35 -37.62
CA ASP A 437 16.07 -44.37 -36.84
C ASP A 437 15.07 -43.76 -35.86
N GLN A 438 15.25 -44.07 -34.58
CA GLN A 438 14.65 -43.33 -33.49
C GLN A 438 15.44 -42.04 -33.32
N SER A 439 14.88 -40.96 -33.85
CA SER A 439 15.11 -39.59 -33.39
C SER A 439 14.15 -39.23 -32.27
#